data_AF-A0A815Y9F1-F1
#
_entry.id   AF-A0A815Y9F1-F1
#
_cell.length_a   1.000
_cell.length_b   1.000
_cell.length_c   1.000
_cell.angle_alpha   90.00
_cell.angle_beta   90.00
_cell.angle_gamma   90.00
#
_symmetry.space_group_name_H-M   'P 1'
#
loop_
_entity.id
_entity.type
_entity.pdbx_description
1 polymer ?
#
loop_
_entity_poly.entity_id
_entity_poly.type
_entity_poly.pdbx_seq_one_letter_code
_entity_poly.pdbx_strand_id
1 'polypeptide(L)' 'GENLINKMFNYFDYLSKSSLSVNGSWTSQYIDQWGLGVMLTYAIPVTSSIDGRLLGVAGVDVTLDDMSI' A
#
# COMPACT_ATOMS: atom_id res chain seq x y z
N GLY A 1 -15.62 -10.21 -19.17
CA GLY A 1 -14.14 -10.10 -19.23
C GLY A 1 -13.57 -10.89 -18.09
N GLU A 2 -12.58 -11.73 -18.33
CA GLU A 2 -11.94 -12.51 -17.26
C GLU A 2 -11.17 -11.59 -16.30
N ASN A 3 -11.26 -11.85 -15.00
CA ASN A 3 -10.58 -11.06 -13.97
C ASN A 3 -9.10 -11.47 -13.86
N LEU A 4 -8.25 -10.74 -14.59
CA LEU A 4 -6.80 -10.98 -14.66
C LEU A 4 -6.12 -10.87 -13.29
N ILE A 5 -6.58 -9.96 -12.44
CA ILE A 5 -6.03 -9.74 -11.09
C ILE A 5 -6.15 -11.02 -10.26
N ASN A 6 -7.30 -11.68 -10.32
CA ASN A 6 -7.51 -12.95 -9.61
C ASN A 6 -6.59 -14.07 -10.12
N LYS A 7 -6.28 -14.11 -11.42
CA LYS A 7 -5.34 -15.10 -11.99
C LYS A 7 -3.88 -14.83 -11.57
N MET A 8 -3.54 -13.60 -11.21
CA MET A 8 -2.21 -13.20 -10.76
C MET A 8 -1.99 -13.34 -9.25
N PHE A 9 -2.97 -13.87 -8.50
CA PHE A 9 -2.89 -13.99 -7.04
C PHE A 9 -1.58 -14.65 -6.55
N ASN A 10 -1.21 -15.80 -7.13
CA ASN A 10 0.02 -16.52 -6.73
C ASN A 10 1.30 -15.70 -6.98
N TYR A 11 1.31 -14.88 -8.03
CA TYR A 11 2.44 -14.02 -8.35
C TYR A 11 2.59 -12.90 -7.30
N PHE A 12 1.49 -12.23 -6.95
CA PHE A 12 1.51 -11.19 -5.92
C PHE A 12 1.79 -11.75 -4.52
N ASP A 13 1.29 -12.95 -4.19
CA ASP A 13 1.61 -13.64 -2.94
C ASP A 13 3.12 -13.92 -2.83
N TYR A 14 3.74 -14.47 -3.88
CA TYR A 14 5.19 -14.69 -3.92
C TYR A 14 5.98 -13.39 -3.78
N LEU A 15 5.62 -12.34 -4.53
CA LEU A 15 6.30 -11.05 -4.43
C LEU A 15 6.20 -10.46 -3.03
N SER A 16 4.99 -10.47 -2.44
CA SER A 16 4.77 -9.92 -1.10
C SER A 16 5.61 -10.60 -0.02
N LYS A 17 5.83 -11.91 -0.12
CA LYS A 17 6.69 -12.68 0.80
C LYS A 17 8.17 -12.34 0.61
N SER A 18 8.60 -12.10 -0.62
CA SER A 18 10.00 -11.79 -0.96
C SER A 18 10.40 -10.35 -0.62
N SER A 19 9.44 -9.41 -0.71
CA SER A 19 9.66 -7.98 -0.46
C SER A 19 9.16 -7.48 0.89
N LEU A 20 8.73 -8.39 1.77
CA LEU A 20 8.18 -8.05 3.07
C LEU A 20 9.24 -7.34 3.92
N SER A 21 9.00 -6.06 4.21
CA SER A 21 9.81 -5.25 5.10
C SER A 21 8.91 -4.69 6.19
N VAL A 22 9.39 -4.69 7.44
CA VAL A 22 8.63 -4.14 8.58
C VAL A 22 8.58 -2.60 8.55
N ASN A 23 9.45 -1.97 7.75
CA ASN A 23 9.49 -0.52 7.60
C ASN A 23 8.49 -0.09 6.53
N GLY A 24 7.66 0.91 6.84
CA GLY A 24 6.77 1.51 5.86
C GLY A 24 7.51 2.34 4.82
N SER A 25 6.82 2.63 3.72
CA SER A 25 7.34 3.42 2.60
C SER A 25 6.40 4.55 2.22
N TRP A 26 6.96 5.65 1.76
CA TRP A 26 6.21 6.76 1.18
C TRP A 26 5.86 6.48 -0.28
N THR A 27 4.63 6.79 -0.68
CA THR A 27 4.25 6.80 -2.09
C THR A 27 4.84 8.02 -2.81
N SER A 28 4.84 7.98 -4.14
CA SER A 28 4.90 9.21 -4.94
C SER A 28 3.62 10.04 -4.73
N GLN A 29 3.67 11.32 -5.09
CA GLN A 29 2.50 12.20 -5.03
C GLN A 29 1.38 11.68 -5.94
N TYR A 30 0.14 11.69 -5.46
CA TYR A 30 -1.02 11.30 -6.25
C TYR A 30 -2.26 12.13 -5.87
N ILE A 31 -3.27 12.11 -6.75
CA ILE A 31 -4.55 12.79 -6.51
C ILE A 31 -5.43 11.88 -5.65
N ASP A 32 -5.85 12.40 -4.50
CA ASP A 32 -6.78 11.73 -3.62
C ASP A 32 -8.08 11.32 -4.33
N GLN A 33 -8.58 10.14 -4.00
CA GLN A 33 -9.87 9.66 -4.47
C GLN A 33 -11.06 10.41 -3.83
N TRP A 34 -10.91 10.95 -2.61
CA TRP A 34 -11.98 11.63 -1.87
C TRP A 34 -12.03 13.13 -2.13
N GLY A 35 -11.16 13.64 -3.00
CA GLY A 35 -11.12 15.05 -3.41
C GLY A 35 -10.34 15.97 -2.47
N LEU A 36 -9.49 15.44 -1.58
CA LEU A 36 -8.60 16.22 -0.71
C LEU A 36 -7.43 16.89 -1.43
N GLY A 37 -7.24 16.61 -2.73
CA GLY A 37 -6.17 17.21 -3.54
C GLY A 37 -4.97 16.29 -3.71
N VAL A 38 -3.78 16.86 -3.81
CA VAL A 38 -2.54 16.10 -4.00
C VAL A 38 -1.97 15.68 -2.65
N MET A 39 -1.65 14.40 -2.51
CA MET A 39 -1.18 13.82 -1.25
C MET A 39 -0.05 12.79 -1.43
N LEU A 40 0.52 12.41 -0.28
CA LEU A 40 1.47 11.32 -0.11
C LEU A 40 0.94 10.36 0.96
N THR A 41 1.15 9.06 0.80
CA THR A 41 0.77 8.07 1.82
C THR A 41 2.01 7.41 2.40
N TYR A 42 2.09 7.32 3.72
CA TYR A 42 2.99 6.40 4.39
C TYR A 42 2.28 5.06 4.60
N ALA A 43 2.78 4.02 3.94
CA ALA A 43 2.16 2.69 3.91
C ALA A 43 3.00 1.66 4.65
N ILE A 44 2.38 0.90 5.55
CA ILE A 44 2.99 -0.23 6.28
C ILE A 44 2.26 -1.55 5.96
N PRO A 45 2.97 -2.67 5.75
CA PRO A 45 2.33 -3.97 5.56
C PRO A 45 1.73 -4.48 6.87
N VAL A 46 0.53 -5.04 6.79
CA VAL A 46 -0.13 -5.75 7.89
C VAL A 46 0.05 -7.23 7.66
N THR A 47 0.78 -7.89 8.55
CA THR A 47 1.11 -9.31 8.43
C THR A 47 0.41 -10.13 9.51
N SER A 48 -0.02 -11.33 9.14
CA SER A 48 -0.55 -12.31 10.08
C SER A 48 0.52 -12.74 11.07
N SER A 49 0.19 -12.74 12.36
CA SER A 49 1.08 -13.21 13.42
C SER A 49 1.22 -14.74 13.46
N ILE A 50 0.37 -15.47 12.74
CA ILE A 50 0.35 -16.95 12.75
C ILE A 50 1.33 -17.51 11.71
N ASP A 51 1.27 -16.98 10.49
CA ASP A 51 1.95 -17.54 9.31
C ASP A 51 2.76 -16.48 8.53
N GLY A 52 2.85 -15.25 9.04
CA GLY A 52 3.64 -14.17 8.43
C GLY A 52 3.09 -13.66 7.10
N ARG A 53 1.93 -14.15 6.63
CA ARG A 53 1.37 -13.74 5.34
C ARG A 53 0.91 -12.29 5.35
N LEU A 54 1.05 -11.61 4.22
CA LEU A 54 0.50 -10.28 4.02
C LEU A 54 -1.04 -10.35 4.04
N LEU A 55 -1.67 -9.62 4.95
CA LEU A 55 -3.12 -9.47 5.05
C LEU A 55 -3.62 -8.23 4.31
N GLY A 56 -2.77 -7.21 4.21
CA GLY A 56 -3.08 -5.94 3.57
C GLY A 56 -2.05 -4.88 3.92
N VAL A 57 -2.42 -3.62 3.74
CA VAL A 57 -1.58 -2.45 4.01
C VAL A 57 -2.40 -1.43 4.77
N ALA A 58 -1.81 -0.83 5.82
CA ALA A 58 -2.36 0.34 6.46
C ALA A 58 -1.62 1.58 5.95
N GLY A 59 -2.37 2.61 5.55
CA GLY A 59 -1.84 3.87 5.03
C GLY A 59 -2.27 5.05 5.90
N VAL A 60 -1.38 6.04 6.05
CA VAL A 60 -1.72 7.36 6.58
C VAL A 60 -1.36 8.39 5.54
N ASP A 61 -2.32 9.27 5.25
CA ASP A 61 -2.21 10.28 4.20
C ASP A 61 -1.77 11.63 4.77
N VAL A 62 -0.97 12.34 3.99
CA VAL A 62 -0.57 13.72 4.26
C VAL A 62 -0.80 14.53 2.99
N THR A 63 -1.58 15.60 3.10
CA THR A 63 -1.81 16.50 1.97
C THR A 63 -0.56 17.36 1.75
N LEU A 64 -0.28 17.75 0.51
CA LEU A 64 0.83 18.67 0.25
C LEU A 64 0.59 20.06 0.87
N ASP A 65 -0.67 20.45 1.02
CA ASP A 65 -1.06 21.70 1.67
C ASP A 65 -0.67 21.70 3.16
N ASP A 66 -0.79 20.55 3.85
CA ASP A 66 -0.35 20.40 5.25
C ASP A 66 1.19 20.44 5.39
N MET A 67 1.92 20.13 4.32
CA MET A 67 3.40 20.14 4.30
C MET A 67 3.98 21.50 3.94
N SER A 68 3.22 22.39 3.29
CA SER A 68 3.64 23.77 3.06
C SER A 68 3.51 24.57 4.34
N ILE A 69 4.62 24.74 5.05
CA ILE A 69 4.80 25.76 6.11
C ILE A 69 4.62 27.15 5.50
#